data_AF-A0A928ZW20-F1
#
_entry.id   AF-A0A928ZW20-F1
#
_cell.length_a   1.000
_cell.length_b   1.000
_cell.length_c   1.000
_cell.angle_alpha   90.00
_cell.angle_beta   90.00
_cell.angle_gamma   90.00
#
_symmetry.space_group_name_H-M   'P 1'
#
loop_
_entity.id
_entity.type
_entity.pdbx_description
1 polymer ?
#
loop_
_entity_poly.entity_id
_entity_poly.type
_entity_poly.pdbx_seq_one_letter_code
_entity_poly.pdbx_strand_id
1 'polypeptide(L)'
;MGSNLLSSAIPFAFLPILTRYLSPSDYGLVSTFKILLYIFSILIGVNTHGALTRTYFKLQDIDFKKYLYNLIVISLASFLIFSILVENIIHSQIILREVPKRWLSYVVLFAIFESWSKLLLSLWRVQEKALRFGLFNILKALFNITLTILLVVHLEMGWQGRVSSIIAVGLVFGAFSLWHLWHNQISNNYFNLKYIQIDHLKNALSFGLPLIPHALSGWVINYIDRFFIAAMIGMSDVGIYSVAYQIGNIIGILALSFNQAWSPFLFKELKKDNYPVKVK
;
A
#
# COMPACT_ATOMS: atom_id res chain seq x y z
N MET A 1 -18.60 2.04 1.94
CA MET A 1 -18.39 2.99 0.82
C MET A 1 -17.96 4.37 1.30
N GLY A 2 -18.67 5.02 2.23
CA GLY A 2 -18.30 6.36 2.72
C GLY A 2 -16.90 6.49 3.36
N SER A 3 -16.41 5.45 4.05
CA SER A 3 -15.08 5.45 4.68
C SER A 3 -13.93 5.56 3.69
N ASN A 4 -14.04 4.92 2.52
CA ASN A 4 -13.00 4.98 1.49
C ASN A 4 -12.97 6.35 0.82
N LEU A 5 -14.13 6.94 0.51
CA LEU A 5 -14.23 8.27 -0.09
C LEU A 5 -13.66 9.35 0.83
N LEU A 6 -14.00 9.32 2.12
CA LEU A 6 -13.45 10.25 3.10
C LEU A 6 -11.93 10.09 3.22
N SER A 7 -11.42 8.86 3.29
CA SER A 7 -9.97 8.61 3.34
C SER A 7 -9.23 9.05 2.08
N SER A 8 -9.89 9.01 0.91
CA SER A 8 -9.32 9.45 -0.37
C SER A 8 -9.39 10.97 -0.59
N ALA A 9 -10.33 11.68 0.07
CA ALA A 9 -10.45 13.14 0.00
C ALA A 9 -9.44 13.85 0.90
N ILE A 10 -9.03 13.22 2.02
CA ILE A 10 -8.09 13.78 2.99
C ILE A 10 -6.75 14.23 2.36
N PRO A 11 -6.06 13.42 1.53
CA PRO A 11 -4.82 13.85 0.88
C PRO A 11 -4.97 15.05 -0.06
N PHE A 12 -6.16 15.26 -0.63
CA PHE A 12 -6.45 16.41 -1.48
C PHE A 12 -6.64 17.68 -0.64
N ALA A 13 -7.42 17.60 0.45
CA ALA A 13 -7.59 18.72 1.38
C ALA A 13 -6.26 19.18 2.00
N PHE A 14 -5.31 18.26 2.12
CA PHE A 14 -3.98 18.55 2.67
C PHE A 14 -2.98 19.10 1.64
N LEU A 15 -3.33 19.07 0.34
CA LEU A 15 -2.45 19.51 -0.74
C LEU A 15 -2.05 20.99 -0.65
N PRO A 16 -2.98 21.96 -0.39
CA PRO A 16 -2.62 23.38 -0.31
C PRO A 16 -1.64 23.72 0.82
N ILE A 17 -1.71 22.98 1.93
CA ILE A 17 -0.78 23.13 3.04
C ILE A 17 0.60 22.68 2.57
N LEU A 18 0.69 21.46 2.03
CA LEU A 18 1.97 20.92 1.59
C LEU A 18 2.62 21.77 0.47
N THR A 19 1.87 22.25 -0.51
CA THR A 19 2.42 23.10 -1.60
C THR A 19 2.87 24.48 -1.15
N ARG A 20 2.44 24.94 0.04
CA ARG A 20 2.93 26.19 0.63
C ARG A 20 4.29 26.04 1.32
N TYR A 21 4.55 24.86 1.90
CA TYR A 21 5.74 24.61 2.72
C TYR A 21 6.82 23.77 2.02
N LEU A 22 6.50 23.12 0.91
CA LEU A 22 7.45 22.32 0.14
C LEU A 22 7.69 22.96 -1.22
N SER A 23 8.97 23.09 -1.59
CA SER A 23 9.35 23.50 -2.93
C SER A 23 8.95 22.45 -3.98
N PRO A 24 8.89 22.81 -5.28
CA PRO A 24 8.67 21.83 -6.34
C PRO A 24 9.67 20.66 -6.31
N SER A 25 10.95 20.92 -6.03
CA SER A 25 11.97 19.88 -5.90
C SER A 25 11.74 18.96 -4.70
N ASP A 26 11.31 19.51 -3.55
CA ASP A 26 10.94 18.72 -2.38
C ASP A 26 9.78 17.77 -2.70
N TYR A 27 8.78 18.28 -3.43
CA TYR A 27 7.66 17.48 -3.90
C TYR A 27 8.08 16.38 -4.86
N GLY A 28 9.02 16.68 -5.76
CA GLY A 28 9.66 15.69 -6.62
C GLY A 28 10.25 14.54 -5.78
N LEU A 29 11.06 14.87 -4.77
CA LEU A 29 11.68 13.88 -3.88
C LEU A 29 10.64 13.05 -3.13
N VAL A 30 9.62 13.69 -2.54
CA VAL A 30 8.51 12.99 -1.87
C VAL A 30 7.81 12.03 -2.82
N SER A 31 7.56 12.45 -4.06
CA SER A 31 6.92 11.63 -5.10
C SER A 31 7.77 10.39 -5.41
N THR A 32 9.06 10.59 -5.67
CA THR A 32 10.01 9.50 -5.92
C THR A 32 10.11 8.52 -4.75
N PHE A 33 10.08 9.01 -3.50
CA PHE A 33 10.04 8.12 -2.33
C PHE A 33 8.75 7.31 -2.26
N LYS A 34 7.57 7.92 -2.46
CA LYS A 34 6.29 7.19 -2.47
C LYS A 34 6.30 6.07 -3.50
N ILE A 35 6.84 6.35 -4.67
CA ILE A 35 7.00 5.40 -5.76
C ILE A 35 7.82 4.18 -5.31
N LEU A 36 8.96 4.39 -4.63
CA LEU A 36 9.76 3.30 -4.06
C LEU A 36 8.99 2.53 -2.96
N LEU A 37 8.30 3.25 -2.07
CA LEU A 37 7.45 2.63 -1.05
C LEU A 37 6.38 1.71 -1.67
N TYR A 38 5.79 2.09 -2.81
CA TYR A 38 4.84 1.27 -3.54
C TYR A 38 5.46 0.00 -4.11
N ILE A 39 6.58 0.10 -4.84
CA ILE A 39 7.27 -1.05 -5.44
C ILE A 39 7.63 -2.07 -4.36
N PHE A 40 8.32 -1.63 -3.31
CA PHE A 40 8.75 -2.53 -2.24
C PHE A 40 7.57 -3.12 -1.48
N SER A 41 6.47 -2.38 -1.32
CA SER A 41 5.23 -2.94 -0.74
C SER A 41 4.62 -4.06 -1.59
N ILE A 42 4.74 -4.01 -2.92
CA ILE A 42 4.30 -5.09 -3.83
C ILE A 42 5.21 -6.30 -3.67
N LEU A 43 6.53 -6.07 -3.74
CA LEU A 43 7.55 -7.13 -3.70
C LEU A 43 7.60 -7.85 -2.34
N ILE A 44 7.59 -7.11 -1.23
CA ILE A 44 7.63 -7.67 0.11
C ILE A 44 6.28 -8.23 0.54
N GLY A 45 5.19 -7.61 0.08
CA GLY A 45 3.84 -8.08 0.38
C GLY A 45 3.48 -9.40 -0.29
N VAL A 46 4.08 -9.73 -1.45
CA VAL A 46 3.83 -10.95 -2.26
C VAL A 46 2.33 -11.26 -2.39
N ASN A 47 1.50 -10.22 -2.46
CA ASN A 47 0.05 -10.29 -2.45
C ASN A 47 -0.58 -11.21 -1.37
N THR A 48 0.06 -11.34 -0.21
CA THR A 48 -0.41 -12.17 0.94
C THR A 48 -1.82 -11.79 1.40
N HIS A 49 -2.15 -10.50 1.38
CA HIS A 49 -3.49 -9.99 1.69
C HIS A 49 -4.57 -10.51 0.71
N GLY A 50 -4.24 -10.69 -0.57
CA GLY A 50 -5.12 -11.29 -1.57
C GLY A 50 -5.26 -12.80 -1.38
N ALA A 51 -4.15 -13.48 -1.08
CA ALA A 51 -4.15 -14.91 -0.74
C ALA A 51 -5.05 -15.20 0.47
N LEU A 52 -4.98 -14.35 1.50
CA LEU A 52 -5.90 -14.40 2.65
C LEU A 52 -7.36 -14.28 2.20
N THR A 53 -7.70 -13.26 1.40
CA THR A 53 -9.09 -13.07 0.95
C THR A 53 -9.60 -14.30 0.19
N ARG A 54 -8.79 -14.87 -0.71
CA ARG A 54 -9.16 -16.07 -1.49
C ARG A 54 -9.35 -17.30 -0.61
N THR A 55 -8.42 -17.54 0.31
CA THR A 55 -8.40 -18.76 1.13
C THR A 55 -9.44 -18.72 2.25
N TYR A 56 -9.78 -17.52 2.75
CA TYR A 56 -10.81 -17.34 3.76
C TYR A 56 -12.20 -17.87 3.33
N PHE A 57 -12.53 -17.88 2.04
CA PHE A 57 -13.82 -18.44 1.58
C PHE A 57 -13.75 -19.93 1.24
N LYS A 58 -12.57 -20.57 1.37
CA LYS A 58 -12.34 -22.00 1.11
C LYS A 58 -12.19 -22.81 2.40
N LEU A 59 -12.68 -22.27 3.53
CA LEU A 59 -12.34 -22.62 4.91
C LEU A 59 -12.77 -24.00 5.43
N GLN A 60 -13.28 -24.92 4.60
CA GLN A 60 -13.74 -26.21 5.11
C GLN A 60 -12.57 -27.11 5.57
N ASP A 61 -11.35 -26.95 5.02
CA ASP A 61 -10.23 -27.88 5.26
C ASP A 61 -8.94 -27.25 5.82
N ILE A 62 -8.88 -25.92 6.00
CA ILE A 62 -7.62 -25.22 6.32
C ILE A 62 -7.66 -24.62 7.74
N ASP A 63 -6.64 -24.95 8.53
CA ASP A 63 -6.36 -24.27 9.81
C ASP A 63 -5.98 -22.81 9.55
N PHE A 64 -6.99 -21.93 9.63
CA PHE A 64 -6.86 -20.53 9.28
C PHE A 64 -5.76 -19.80 10.08
N LYS A 65 -5.58 -20.17 11.36
CA LYS A 65 -4.57 -19.54 12.22
C LYS A 65 -3.17 -19.86 11.74
N LYS A 66 -2.92 -21.13 11.39
CA LYS A 66 -1.67 -21.55 10.76
C LYS A 66 -1.46 -20.88 9.41
N TYR A 67 -2.50 -20.81 8.57
CA TYR A 67 -2.40 -20.13 7.29
C TYR A 67 -1.98 -18.66 7.46
N LEU A 68 -2.63 -17.94 8.38
CA LEU A 68 -2.32 -16.55 8.70
C LEU A 68 -0.88 -16.36 9.16
N TYR A 69 -0.38 -17.25 10.04
CA TYR A 69 1.02 -17.27 10.45
C TYR A 69 1.97 -17.45 9.26
N ASN A 70 1.68 -18.40 8.36
CA ASN A 70 2.48 -18.65 7.16
C ASN A 70 2.52 -17.43 6.21
N LEU A 71 1.44 -16.66 6.11
CA LEU A 71 1.44 -15.40 5.34
C LEU A 71 2.38 -14.34 5.95
N ILE A 72 2.45 -14.24 7.28
CA ILE A 72 3.39 -13.36 7.97
C ILE A 72 4.83 -13.84 7.70
N VAL A 73 5.08 -15.15 7.78
CA VAL A 73 6.39 -15.74 7.47
C VAL A 73 6.81 -15.44 6.02
N ILE A 74 5.91 -15.52 5.04
CA ILE A 74 6.20 -15.12 3.65
C ILE A 74 6.65 -13.66 3.57
N SER A 75 5.92 -12.75 4.21
CA SER A 75 6.27 -11.33 4.19
C SER A 75 7.62 -11.05 4.87
N LEU A 76 7.93 -11.78 5.95
CA LEU A 76 9.20 -11.67 6.66
C LEU A 76 10.37 -12.22 5.81
N ALA A 77 10.19 -13.38 5.18
CA ALA A 77 11.18 -13.96 4.29
C ALA A 77 11.46 -13.04 3.09
N SER A 78 10.42 -12.48 2.47
CA SER A 78 10.56 -11.52 1.37
C SER A 78 11.29 -10.26 1.83
N PHE A 79 10.96 -9.73 3.01
CA PHE A 79 11.67 -8.60 3.61
C PHE A 79 13.16 -8.87 3.80
N LEU A 80 13.56 -10.04 4.31
CA LEU A 80 14.98 -10.39 4.47
C LEU A 80 15.71 -10.43 3.12
N ILE A 81 15.10 -11.04 2.11
CA ILE A 81 15.66 -11.09 0.74
C ILE A 81 15.87 -9.68 0.20
N PHE A 82 14.83 -8.84 0.23
CA PHE A 82 14.91 -7.48 -0.32
C PHE A 82 15.79 -6.54 0.52
N SER A 83 15.93 -6.77 1.82
CA SER A 83 16.87 -6.02 2.67
C SER A 83 18.32 -6.26 2.22
N ILE A 84 18.69 -7.52 1.97
CA ILE A 84 20.02 -7.88 1.47
C ILE A 84 20.25 -7.27 0.07
N LEU A 85 19.26 -7.35 -0.82
CA LEU A 85 19.36 -6.77 -2.16
C LEU A 85 19.56 -5.25 -2.12
N VAL A 86 18.81 -4.54 -1.26
CA VAL A 86 18.92 -3.09 -1.12
C VAL A 86 20.27 -2.69 -0.53
N GLU A 87 20.78 -3.42 0.46
CA GLU A 87 22.12 -3.17 1.02
C GLU A 87 23.20 -3.27 -0.06
N ASN A 88 23.14 -4.30 -0.90
CA ASN A 88 24.04 -4.48 -2.03
C ASN A 88 23.93 -3.34 -3.06
N ILE A 89 22.72 -2.81 -3.31
CA ILE A 89 22.51 -1.68 -4.22
C ILE A 89 23.11 -0.38 -3.63
N ILE A 90 22.93 -0.15 -2.33
CA ILE A 90 23.50 1.03 -1.64
C ILE A 90 25.03 1.05 -1.78
N HIS A 91 25.68 -0.11 -1.60
CA HIS A 91 27.12 -0.28 -1.70
C HIS A 91 27.67 -0.24 -3.13
N SER A 92 26.93 -0.77 -4.12
CA SER A 92 27.43 -0.90 -5.49
C SER A 92 27.54 0.42 -6.26
N GLN A 93 27.05 1.55 -5.72
CA GLN A 93 26.97 2.85 -6.42
C GLN A 93 26.14 2.84 -7.72
N ILE A 94 25.48 1.72 -8.05
CA ILE A 94 24.91 1.48 -9.38
C ILE A 94 23.64 2.31 -9.65
N ILE A 95 22.85 2.75 -8.66
CA ILE A 95 21.52 3.35 -8.95
C ILE A 95 21.15 4.55 -8.04
N LEU A 96 20.56 5.57 -8.68
CA LEU A 96 19.89 6.80 -8.21
C LEU A 96 20.77 7.86 -7.52
N ARG A 97 21.53 8.64 -8.32
CA ARG A 97 22.22 9.87 -7.86
C ARG A 97 21.30 10.87 -7.14
N GLU A 98 20.01 10.86 -7.49
CA GLU A 98 18.99 11.81 -7.01
C GLU A 98 18.33 11.38 -5.69
N VAL A 99 18.42 10.11 -5.27
CA VAL A 99 17.72 9.61 -4.07
C VAL A 99 18.72 9.39 -2.93
N PRO A 100 18.52 10.05 -1.77
CA PRO A 100 19.40 9.86 -0.62
C PRO A 100 19.44 8.40 -0.14
N LYS A 101 20.58 7.73 -0.35
CA LYS A 101 20.79 6.29 -0.09
C LYS A 101 20.33 5.83 1.30
N ARG A 102 20.54 6.67 2.33
CA ARG A 102 20.17 6.39 3.73
C ARG A 102 18.68 6.06 3.88
N TRP A 103 17.82 6.53 2.98
CA TRP A 103 16.38 6.32 3.08
C TRP A 103 15.88 5.02 2.45
N LEU A 104 16.71 4.34 1.65
CA LEU A 104 16.33 3.10 0.98
C LEU A 104 16.09 1.95 1.97
N SER A 105 16.85 1.88 3.06
CA SER A 105 16.62 0.89 4.13
C SER A 105 15.27 1.12 4.82
N TYR A 106 14.89 2.38 5.05
CA TYR A 106 13.58 2.70 5.63
C TYR A 106 12.41 2.38 4.69
N VAL A 107 12.63 2.37 3.37
CA VAL A 107 11.61 1.94 2.39
C VAL A 107 11.28 0.46 2.56
N VAL A 108 12.31 -0.38 2.68
CA VAL A 108 12.15 -1.83 2.88
C VAL A 108 11.49 -2.12 4.23
N LEU A 109 11.91 -1.39 5.28
CA LEU A 109 11.29 -1.47 6.60
C LEU A 109 9.82 -1.04 6.56
N PHE A 110 9.48 0.07 5.90
CA PHE A 110 8.09 0.48 5.74
C PHE A 110 7.25 -0.61 5.05
N ALA A 111 7.79 -1.23 4.00
CA ALA A 111 7.04 -2.16 3.16
C ALA A 111 6.57 -3.43 3.90
N ILE A 112 7.36 -3.97 4.84
CA ILE A 112 6.91 -5.11 5.66
C ILE A 112 5.79 -4.71 6.62
N PHE A 113 5.90 -3.55 7.27
CA PHE A 113 4.86 -3.03 8.17
C PHE A 113 3.56 -2.66 7.42
N GLU A 114 3.70 -2.14 6.20
CA GLU A 114 2.57 -1.88 5.30
C GLU A 114 1.92 -3.19 4.84
N SER A 115 2.70 -4.25 4.59
CA SER A 115 2.17 -5.58 4.28
C SER A 115 1.29 -6.13 5.41
N TRP A 116 1.73 -6.04 6.67
CA TRP A 116 0.93 -6.47 7.82
C TRP A 116 -0.34 -5.64 7.99
N SER A 117 -0.26 -4.32 7.77
CA SER A 117 -1.44 -3.46 7.76
C SER A 117 -2.46 -3.90 6.72
N LYS A 118 -2.02 -4.16 5.47
CA LYS A 118 -2.88 -4.65 4.38
C LYS A 118 -3.49 -6.01 4.70
N LEU A 119 -2.73 -6.88 5.35
CA LEU A 119 -3.18 -8.21 5.75
C LEU A 119 -4.27 -8.14 6.83
N LEU A 120 -4.11 -7.29 7.85
CA LEU A 120 -5.15 -7.04 8.86
C LEU A 120 -6.40 -6.39 8.26
N LEU A 121 -6.24 -5.39 7.40
CA LEU A 121 -7.36 -4.76 6.71
C LEU A 121 -8.12 -5.74 5.81
N SER A 122 -7.41 -6.62 5.09
CA SER A 122 -8.00 -7.70 4.30
C SER A 122 -8.81 -8.66 5.19
N LEU A 123 -8.26 -9.03 6.35
CA LEU A 123 -8.93 -9.86 7.33
C LEU A 123 -10.24 -9.23 7.84
N TRP A 124 -10.19 -7.97 8.27
CA TRP A 124 -11.40 -7.29 8.73
C TRP A 124 -12.43 -7.10 7.61
N ARG A 125 -11.98 -6.93 6.36
CA ARG A 125 -12.88 -6.85 5.21
C ARG A 125 -13.64 -8.16 4.98
N VAL A 126 -12.94 -9.31 4.99
CA VAL A 126 -13.60 -10.62 4.79
C VAL A 126 -14.41 -11.07 6.00
N GLN A 127 -14.09 -10.57 7.20
CA GLN A 127 -14.89 -10.74 8.42
C GLN A 127 -16.05 -9.72 8.52
N GLU A 128 -16.27 -8.89 7.50
CA GLU A 128 -17.30 -7.84 7.46
C GLU A 128 -17.23 -6.82 8.61
N LYS A 129 -16.05 -6.64 9.22
CA LYS A 129 -15.79 -5.67 10.30
C LYS A 129 -15.54 -4.27 9.75
N ALA A 130 -16.52 -3.76 8.99
CA ALA A 130 -16.43 -2.49 8.27
C ALA A 130 -16.07 -1.30 9.16
N LEU A 131 -16.60 -1.26 10.40
CA LEU A 131 -16.28 -0.19 11.35
C LEU A 131 -14.81 -0.19 11.77
N ARG A 132 -14.23 -1.35 12.07
CA ARG A 132 -12.80 -1.46 12.44
C ARG A 132 -11.89 -1.08 11.28
N PHE A 133 -12.23 -1.56 10.08
CA PHE A 133 -11.56 -1.19 8.84
C PHE A 133 -11.59 0.32 8.59
N GLY A 134 -12.76 0.94 8.74
CA GLY A 134 -12.95 2.38 8.54
C GLY A 134 -12.17 3.21 9.56
N LEU A 135 -12.32 2.89 10.86
CA LEU A 135 -11.62 3.58 11.94
C LEU A 135 -10.10 3.50 11.80
N PHE A 136 -9.55 2.35 11.44
CA PHE A 136 -8.11 2.20 11.22
C PHE A 136 -7.59 3.12 10.11
N ASN A 137 -8.27 3.18 8.96
CA ASN A 137 -7.85 4.03 7.85
C ASN A 137 -7.99 5.53 8.19
N ILE A 138 -9.06 5.92 8.88
CA ILE A 138 -9.27 7.30 9.32
C ILE A 138 -8.19 7.70 10.33
N LEU A 139 -7.92 6.88 11.34
CA LEU A 139 -6.87 7.14 12.32
C LEU A 139 -5.48 7.20 11.66
N LYS A 140 -5.17 6.27 10.75
CA LYS A 140 -3.90 6.29 9.99
C LYS A 140 -3.75 7.58 9.19
N ALA A 141 -4.81 8.04 8.54
CA ALA A 141 -4.81 9.29 7.79
C ALA A 141 -4.63 10.52 8.70
N LEU A 142 -5.36 10.60 9.82
CA LEU A 142 -5.27 11.70 10.79
C LEU A 142 -3.88 11.77 11.44
N PHE A 143 -3.32 10.63 11.85
CA PHE A 143 -1.95 10.56 12.35
C PHE A 143 -0.94 11.01 11.29
N ASN A 144 -1.13 10.62 10.03
CA ASN A 144 -0.26 11.05 8.95
C ASN A 144 -0.29 12.57 8.73
N ILE A 145 -1.48 13.17 8.72
CA ILE A 145 -1.63 14.63 8.64
C ILE A 145 -0.96 15.29 9.84
N THR A 146 -1.31 14.87 11.05
CA THR A 146 -0.81 15.48 12.30
C THR A 146 0.71 15.46 12.36
N LEU A 147 1.31 14.30 12.08
CA LEU A 147 2.75 14.15 12.08
C LEU A 147 3.40 14.95 10.95
N THR A 148 2.74 15.06 9.79
CA THR A 148 3.26 15.88 8.69
C THR A 148 3.21 17.37 9.01
N ILE A 149 2.13 17.86 9.62
CA ILE A 149 2.05 19.26 10.08
C ILE A 149 3.16 19.52 11.11
N LEU A 150 3.38 18.60 12.05
CA LEU A 150 4.43 18.76 13.04
C LEU A 150 5.83 18.80 12.38
N LEU A 151 6.16 17.82 11.54
CA LEU A 151 7.51 17.70 10.97
C LEU A 151 7.78 18.70 9.83
N VAL A 152 6.79 19.03 9.00
CA VAL A 152 6.96 19.91 7.83
C VAL A 152 6.69 21.37 8.17
N VAL A 153 5.65 21.66 8.95
CA VAL A 153 5.25 23.06 9.23
C VAL A 153 5.95 23.62 10.47
N HIS A 154 6.03 22.85 11.56
CA HIS A 154 6.60 23.36 12.81
C HIS A 154 8.10 23.14 12.93
N LEU A 155 8.61 22.00 12.44
CA LEU A 155 10.03 21.68 12.45
C LEU A 155 10.74 22.00 11.12
N GLU A 156 10.00 22.48 10.12
CA GLU A 156 10.54 22.92 8.83
C GLU A 156 11.47 21.91 8.14
N MET A 157 11.24 20.60 8.34
CA MET A 157 12.11 19.54 7.84
C MET A 157 11.94 19.25 6.33
N GLY A 158 11.22 20.10 5.59
CA GLY A 158 11.00 19.96 4.14
C GLY A 158 10.49 18.56 3.72
N TRP A 159 11.06 18.02 2.64
CA TRP A 159 10.69 16.69 2.13
C TRP A 159 10.96 15.58 3.13
N GLN A 160 12.03 15.69 3.94
CA GLN A 160 12.38 14.70 4.96
C GLN A 160 11.27 14.60 6.00
N GLY A 161 10.68 15.73 6.41
CA GLY A 161 9.55 15.74 7.33
C GLY A 161 8.35 14.97 6.79
N ARG A 162 8.03 15.14 5.50
CA ARG A 162 6.93 14.42 4.85
C ARG A 162 7.20 12.92 4.73
N VAL A 163 8.39 12.53 4.28
CA VAL A 163 8.76 11.11 4.11
C VAL A 163 8.85 10.40 5.46
N SER A 164 9.47 11.03 6.46
CA SER A 164 9.49 10.54 7.86
C SER A 164 8.08 10.32 8.40
N SER A 165 7.16 11.25 8.13
CA SER A 165 5.76 11.12 8.60
C SER A 165 5.06 9.91 8.00
N ILE A 166 5.27 9.64 6.70
CA ILE A 166 4.70 8.47 6.03
C ILE A 166 5.27 7.18 6.61
N ILE A 167 6.60 7.13 6.76
CA ILE A 167 7.30 5.95 7.27
C ILE A 167 6.88 5.69 8.72
N ALA A 168 6.98 6.68 9.61
CA ALA A 168 6.64 6.53 11.03
C ALA A 168 5.20 6.06 11.23
N VAL A 169 4.24 6.63 10.50
CA VAL A 169 2.84 6.17 10.58
C VAL A 169 2.68 4.76 10.03
N GLY A 170 3.36 4.40 8.94
CA GLY A 170 3.39 3.03 8.44
C GLY A 170 3.93 2.03 9.47
N LEU A 171 5.02 2.38 10.15
CA LEU A 171 5.61 1.55 11.21
C LEU A 171 4.67 1.40 12.41
N VAL A 172 4.10 2.50 12.93
CA VAL A 172 3.20 2.46 14.08
C VAL A 172 1.96 1.61 13.78
N PHE A 173 1.30 1.85 12.64
CA PHE A 173 0.08 1.11 12.28
C PHE A 173 0.37 -0.33 11.85
N GLY A 174 1.53 -0.59 11.25
CA GLY A 174 1.98 -1.96 10.95
C GLY A 174 2.33 -2.74 12.21
N ALA A 175 2.96 -2.09 13.20
CA ALA A 175 3.32 -2.70 14.48
C ALA A 175 2.05 -3.09 15.24
N PHE A 176 1.11 -2.16 15.32
CA PHE A 176 -0.22 -2.42 15.86
C PHE A 176 -0.92 -3.55 15.11
N SER A 177 -0.81 -3.57 13.77
CA SER A 177 -1.45 -4.62 12.96
C SER A 177 -0.87 -6.00 13.25
N LEU A 178 0.45 -6.11 13.32
CA LEU A 178 1.13 -7.35 13.68
C LEU A 178 0.74 -7.78 15.09
N TRP A 179 0.79 -6.87 16.07
CA TRP A 179 0.39 -7.15 17.45
C TRP A 179 -1.06 -7.65 17.53
N HIS A 180 -1.98 -6.99 16.83
CA HIS A 180 -3.39 -7.39 16.81
C HIS A 180 -3.58 -8.77 16.17
N LEU A 181 -2.94 -9.03 15.02
CA LEU A 181 -2.98 -10.35 14.37
C LEU A 181 -2.44 -11.45 15.29
N TRP A 182 -1.33 -11.15 15.97
CA TRP A 182 -0.69 -12.09 16.89
C TRP A 182 -1.60 -12.45 18.07
N HIS A 183 -2.09 -11.44 18.79
CA HIS A 183 -2.85 -11.64 20.02
C HIS A 183 -4.26 -12.18 19.76
N ASN A 184 -4.95 -11.66 18.74
CA ASN A 184 -6.38 -11.95 18.56
C ASN A 184 -6.66 -13.08 17.56
N GLN A 185 -5.72 -13.47 16.71
CA GLN A 185 -5.98 -14.43 15.64
C GLN A 185 -5.06 -15.65 15.70
N ILE A 186 -3.76 -15.45 15.90
CA ILE A 186 -2.78 -16.53 15.83
C ILE A 186 -2.70 -17.33 17.15
N SER A 187 -2.90 -16.70 18.32
CA SER A 187 -2.71 -17.31 19.65
C SER A 187 -1.24 -17.53 20.02
N ASN A 188 -0.89 -17.41 21.30
CA ASN A 188 0.50 -17.39 21.79
C ASN A 188 1.30 -18.68 21.53
N ASN A 189 0.64 -19.81 21.27
CA ASN A 189 1.29 -21.11 21.12
C ASN A 189 1.92 -21.36 19.74
N TYR A 190 1.82 -20.42 18.79
CA TYR A 190 2.26 -20.60 17.40
C TYR A 190 3.64 -20.01 17.07
N PHE A 191 4.38 -19.50 18.07
CA PHE A 191 5.77 -19.04 17.89
C PHE A 191 6.75 -20.22 17.79
N ASN A 192 6.59 -21.06 16.77
CA ASN A 192 7.49 -22.18 16.52
C ASN A 192 7.56 -22.49 15.02
N LEU A 193 8.77 -22.81 14.53
CA LEU A 193 9.01 -23.29 13.16
C LEU A 193 8.12 -24.49 12.81
N LYS A 194 7.67 -25.27 13.80
CA LYS A 194 6.72 -26.38 13.65
C LYS A 194 5.38 -26.00 13.00
N TYR A 195 4.98 -24.73 13.03
CA TYR A 195 3.72 -24.26 12.44
C TYR A 195 3.88 -23.73 11.00
N ILE A 196 5.10 -23.74 10.47
CA ILE A 196 5.35 -23.50 9.05
C ILE A 196 4.88 -24.73 8.28
N GLN A 197 3.94 -24.53 7.36
CA GLN A 197 3.37 -25.59 6.54
C GLN A 197 3.64 -25.30 5.07
N ILE A 198 4.39 -26.18 4.43
CA ILE A 198 4.82 -26.03 3.03
C ILE A 198 3.60 -25.88 2.10
N ASP A 199 2.53 -26.62 2.36
CA ASP A 199 1.30 -26.53 1.56
C ASP A 199 0.65 -25.13 1.63
N HIS A 200 0.66 -24.51 2.82
CA HIS A 200 0.16 -23.15 3.00
C HIS A 200 1.04 -22.12 2.30
N LEU A 201 2.37 -22.27 2.41
CA LEU A 201 3.32 -21.42 1.70
C LEU A 201 3.14 -21.52 0.19
N LYS A 202 3.09 -22.75 -0.35
CA LYS A 202 2.91 -23.01 -1.78
C LYS A 202 1.57 -22.47 -2.29
N ASN A 203 0.49 -22.66 -1.54
CA ASN A 203 -0.82 -22.12 -1.87
C ASN A 203 -0.80 -20.58 -1.95
N ALA A 204 -0.22 -19.91 -0.96
CA ALA A 204 -0.13 -18.46 -0.94
C ALA A 204 0.79 -17.90 -2.04
N LEU A 205 1.96 -18.51 -2.23
CA LEU A 205 2.95 -18.06 -3.23
C LEU A 205 2.51 -18.33 -4.67
N SER A 206 1.88 -19.48 -4.94
CA SER A 206 1.33 -19.78 -6.28
C SER A 206 0.20 -18.82 -6.66
N PHE A 207 -0.51 -18.25 -5.69
CA PHE A 207 -1.46 -17.18 -5.93
C PHE A 207 -0.78 -15.80 -6.03
N GLY A 208 0.18 -15.53 -5.14
CA GLY A 208 0.76 -14.20 -4.97
C GLY A 208 1.80 -13.82 -6.01
N LEU A 209 2.72 -14.71 -6.35
CA LEU A 209 3.83 -14.44 -7.28
C LEU A 209 3.34 -14.08 -8.69
N PRO A 210 2.37 -14.79 -9.30
CA PRO A 210 1.88 -14.43 -10.64
C PRO A 210 1.16 -13.07 -10.69
N LEU A 211 0.72 -12.54 -9.54
CA LEU A 211 0.06 -11.25 -9.44
C LEU A 211 1.03 -10.08 -9.25
N ILE A 212 2.32 -10.35 -8.97
CA ILE A 212 3.35 -9.31 -8.88
C ILE A 212 3.50 -8.56 -10.21
N PRO A 213 3.66 -9.23 -11.39
CA PRO A 213 3.74 -8.53 -12.67
C PRO A 213 2.52 -7.66 -12.95
N HIS A 214 1.31 -8.12 -12.59
CA HIS A 214 0.08 -7.33 -12.76
C HIS A 214 0.11 -6.06 -11.89
N ALA A 215 0.47 -6.18 -10.61
CA ALA A 215 0.57 -5.05 -9.69
C ALA A 215 1.67 -4.06 -10.11
N LEU A 216 2.84 -4.57 -10.52
CA LEU A 216 3.93 -3.75 -11.04
C LEU A 216 3.56 -3.05 -12.35
N SER A 217 2.85 -3.72 -13.26
CA SER A 217 2.39 -3.11 -14.51
C SER A 217 1.44 -1.94 -14.25
N GLY A 218 0.51 -2.13 -13.30
CA GLY A 218 -0.36 -1.04 -12.84
C GLY A 218 0.45 0.13 -12.28
N TRP A 219 1.50 -0.13 -11.50
CA TRP A 219 2.39 0.92 -11.01
C TRP A 219 3.18 1.60 -12.15
N VAL A 220 3.74 0.85 -13.11
CA VAL A 220 4.49 1.39 -14.25
C VAL A 220 3.61 2.39 -15.00
N ILE A 221 2.39 2.00 -15.34
CA ILE A 221 1.44 2.86 -16.07
C ILE A 221 1.16 4.17 -15.33
N ASN A 222 1.12 4.15 -13.99
CA ASN A 222 0.76 5.32 -13.19
C ASN A 222 1.94 6.19 -12.77
N TYR A 223 3.19 5.69 -12.83
CA TYR A 223 4.35 6.34 -12.20
C TYR A 223 5.64 6.38 -13.03
N ILE A 224 5.70 5.69 -14.18
CA ILE A 224 6.92 5.67 -15.00
C ILE A 224 7.25 7.05 -15.60
N ASP A 225 6.21 7.83 -15.89
CA ASP A 225 6.28 9.23 -16.34
C ASP A 225 7.22 10.09 -15.50
N ARG A 226 7.15 9.97 -14.17
CA ARG A 226 7.95 10.75 -13.22
C ARG A 226 9.44 10.40 -13.29
N PHE A 227 9.80 9.16 -13.62
CA PHE A 227 11.21 8.80 -13.82
C PHE A 227 11.77 9.43 -15.10
N PHE A 228 11.01 9.43 -16.19
CA PHE A 228 11.42 10.09 -17.43
C PHE A 228 11.55 11.60 -17.23
N ILE A 229 10.58 12.23 -16.57
CA ILE A 229 10.63 13.67 -16.24
C ILE A 229 11.86 13.99 -15.38
N ALA A 230 12.12 13.20 -14.33
CA ALA A 230 13.30 13.39 -13.47
C ALA A 230 14.61 13.32 -14.27
N ALA A 231 14.73 12.36 -15.19
CA ALA A 231 15.94 12.15 -15.97
C ALA A 231 16.13 13.19 -17.08
N MET A 232 15.05 13.73 -17.65
CA MET A 232 15.10 14.63 -18.80
C MET A 232 15.19 16.11 -18.41
N ILE A 233 14.41 16.54 -17.41
CA ILE A 233 14.25 17.96 -17.07
C ILE A 233 14.42 18.26 -15.57
N GLY A 234 14.31 17.25 -14.70
CA GLY A 234 14.73 17.32 -13.30
C GLY A 234 13.59 17.29 -12.27
N MET A 235 13.96 17.34 -10.99
CA MET A 235 13.04 17.05 -9.87
C MET A 235 11.96 18.12 -9.64
N SER A 236 12.23 19.37 -9.99
CA SER A 236 11.24 20.45 -9.88
C SER A 236 10.01 20.18 -10.76
N ASP A 237 10.22 19.74 -12.00
CA ASP A 237 9.14 19.41 -12.93
C ASP A 237 8.39 18.15 -12.51
N VAL A 238 9.09 17.17 -11.91
CA VAL A 238 8.42 16.01 -11.28
C VAL A 238 7.44 16.46 -10.21
N GLY A 239 7.81 17.49 -9.43
CA GLY A 239 6.95 18.09 -8.41
C GLY A 239 5.70 18.71 -9.01
N ILE A 240 5.86 19.61 -9.99
CA ILE A 240 4.75 20.28 -10.68
C ILE A 240 3.82 19.23 -11.32
N TYR A 241 4.40 18.28 -12.06
CA TYR A 241 3.67 17.19 -12.70
C TYR A 241 2.90 16.34 -11.69
N SER A 242 3.54 15.98 -10.57
CA SER A 242 2.91 15.14 -9.55
C SER A 242 1.72 15.83 -8.88
N VAL A 243 1.81 17.14 -8.64
CA VAL A 243 0.70 17.95 -8.09
C VAL A 243 -0.45 18.00 -9.10
N ALA A 244 -0.17 18.30 -10.37
CA ALA A 244 -1.18 18.35 -11.42
C ALA A 244 -1.89 16.99 -11.60
N TYR A 245 -1.12 15.89 -11.62
CA TYR A 245 -1.66 14.53 -11.68
C TYR A 245 -2.55 14.21 -10.47
N GLN A 246 -2.14 14.63 -9.26
CA GLN A 246 -2.92 14.40 -8.04
C GLN A 246 -4.28 15.12 -8.08
N ILE A 247 -4.33 16.34 -8.63
CA ILE A 247 -5.58 17.08 -8.82
C ILE A 247 -6.44 16.38 -9.89
N GLY A 248 -5.85 15.99 -11.03
CA GLY A 248 -6.56 15.28 -12.10
C GLY A 248 -7.18 13.95 -11.66
N ASN A 249 -6.55 13.25 -10.71
CA ASN A 249 -7.02 11.96 -10.21
C ASN A 249 -8.37 12.03 -9.45
N ILE A 250 -8.88 13.23 -9.13
CA ILE A 250 -10.23 13.40 -8.60
C ILE A 250 -11.28 12.83 -9.56
N ILE A 251 -11.09 13.00 -10.86
CA ILE A 251 -11.98 12.44 -11.89
C ILE A 251 -12.00 10.90 -11.77
N GLY A 252 -10.85 10.28 -11.50
CA GLY A 252 -10.74 8.84 -11.25
C GLY A 252 -11.53 8.39 -10.03
N ILE A 253 -11.53 9.17 -8.94
CA ILE A 253 -12.33 8.87 -7.74
C ILE A 253 -13.82 8.91 -8.05
N LEU A 254 -14.28 9.91 -8.81
CA LEU A 254 -15.68 10.01 -9.24
C LEU A 254 -16.07 8.82 -10.13
N ALA A 255 -15.23 8.48 -11.11
CA ALA A 255 -15.44 7.33 -11.98
C ALA A 255 -15.51 6.00 -11.20
N LEU A 256 -14.62 5.80 -10.22
CA LEU A 256 -14.64 4.62 -9.34
C LEU A 256 -15.90 4.56 -8.48
N SER A 257 -16.35 5.71 -7.96
CA SER A 257 -17.58 5.79 -7.15
C SER A 257 -18.81 5.45 -7.98
N PHE A 258 -18.89 6.02 -9.19
CA PHE A 258 -19.94 5.69 -10.15
C PHE A 258 -19.90 4.20 -10.51
N ASN A 259 -18.73 3.66 -10.85
CA ASN A 259 -18.58 2.25 -11.19
C ASN A 259 -19.04 1.32 -10.05
N GLN A 260 -18.69 1.65 -8.81
CA GLN A 260 -19.12 0.88 -7.63
C GLN A 260 -20.63 0.94 -7.38
N ALA A 261 -21.30 2.04 -7.72
CA ALA A 261 -22.77 2.16 -7.62
C ALA A 261 -23.49 1.50 -8.81
N TRP A 262 -22.95 1.68 -10.02
CA TRP A 262 -23.53 1.19 -11.27
C TRP A 262 -23.37 -0.32 -11.45
N SER A 263 -22.22 -0.88 -11.09
CA SER A 263 -21.88 -2.29 -11.33
C SER A 263 -22.91 -3.26 -10.71
N PRO A 264 -23.32 -3.12 -9.42
CA PRO A 264 -24.39 -3.96 -8.86
C PRO A 264 -25.75 -3.79 -9.54
N PHE A 265 -26.12 -2.57 -9.93
CA PHE A 265 -27.36 -2.30 -10.66
C PHE A 265 -27.35 -2.99 -12.04
N LEU A 266 -26.25 -2.81 -12.80
CA LEU A 266 -26.06 -3.43 -14.10
C LEU A 266 -26.13 -4.95 -13.99
N PHE A 267 -25.44 -5.58 -13.04
CA PHE A 267 -25.51 -7.04 -12.87
C PHE A 267 -26.89 -7.54 -12.43
N LYS A 268 -27.69 -6.72 -11.73
CA LYS A 268 -29.07 -7.05 -11.38
C LYS A 268 -30.00 -7.02 -12.58
N GLU A 269 -29.86 -6.03 -13.47
CA GLU A 269 -30.58 -5.98 -14.75
C GLU A 269 -30.09 -7.10 -15.69
N LEU A 270 -28.75 -7.23 -15.85
CA LEU A 270 -27.96 -8.47 -16.02
C LEU A 270 -28.79 -9.77 -16.02
N LYS A 271 -29.17 -10.12 -14.80
CA LYS A 271 -29.77 -11.39 -14.43
C LYS A 271 -31.25 -11.54 -14.80
N LYS A 272 -31.96 -10.45 -15.10
CA LYS A 272 -33.41 -10.48 -15.36
C LYS A 272 -33.77 -10.99 -16.76
N ASP A 273 -32.79 -11.21 -17.64
CA ASP A 273 -32.95 -11.73 -19.02
C ASP A 273 -33.97 -10.98 -19.93
N ASN A 274 -34.49 -9.84 -19.49
CA ASN A 274 -35.38 -8.98 -20.27
C ASN A 274 -34.55 -7.93 -21.04
N TYR A 275 -33.90 -8.34 -22.13
CA TYR A 275 -33.24 -7.40 -23.05
C TYR A 275 -34.04 -7.20 -24.32
N PRO A 276 -34.82 -6.11 -24.45
CA PRO A 276 -35.35 -5.70 -25.76
C PRO A 276 -34.25 -5.21 -26.71
N VAL A 277 -33.03 -4.98 -26.22
CA VAL A 277 -31.90 -4.47 -27.01
C VAL A 277 -30.66 -5.34 -26.77
N LYS A 278 -30.59 -6.48 -27.47
CA LYS A 278 -29.28 -7.01 -27.85
C LYS A 278 -28.75 -6.08 -28.93
N VAL A 279 -27.87 -5.13 -28.57
CA VAL A 279 -27.06 -4.44 -29.57
C VAL A 279 -26.22 -5.54 -30.23
N LYS A 280 -26.52 -5.83 -31.49
CA LYS A 280 -25.73 -6.74 -32.34
C LYS A 280 -24.35 -6.16 -32.58
#